data_AF-A0AAN1D535-F1
#
_entry.id   AF-A0AAN1D535-F1
#
_cell.length_a   1.000
_cell.length_b   1.000
_cell.length_c   1.000
_cell.angle_alpha   90.00
_cell.angle_beta   90.00
_cell.angle_gamma   90.00
#
_symmetry.space_group_name_H-M   'P 1'
#
loop_
_entity.id
_entity.type
_entity.pdbx_description
1 polymer ?
#
loop_
_entity_poly.entity_id
_entity_poly.type
_entity_poly.pdbx_seq_one_letter_code
_entity_poly.pdbx_strand_id
1 'polypeptide(L)'
;MSILAFFVVFRLLLLLGSLMVYLLTAHKYQSSASVAQSYDAWTQDGILEFYWGEHIHLGHYGSPPYRKDFLQSKHDFVHEMVCWGGLDGPGGNCFPDYLPL
;
A
#
# COMPACT_ATOMS: atom_id res chain seq x y z
N MET A 1 -4.70 -23.49 -36.73
CA MET A 1 -3.55 -23.15 -35.84
C MET A 1 -3.07 -21.71 -36.04
N SER A 2 -3.05 -21.17 -37.26
CA SER A 2 -2.55 -19.80 -37.53
C SER A 2 -3.42 -18.67 -36.97
N ILE A 3 -4.75 -18.79 -37.03
CA ILE A 3 -5.67 -17.73 -36.54
C ILE A 3 -5.50 -17.47 -35.04
N LEU A 4 -5.39 -18.53 -34.23
CA LEU A 4 -5.13 -18.41 -32.79
C LEU A 4 -3.79 -17.71 -32.51
N ALA A 5 -2.75 -18.05 -33.28
CA ALA A 5 -1.44 -17.41 -33.15
C ALA A 5 -1.52 -15.91 -33.45
N PHE A 6 -2.26 -15.50 -34.49
CA PHE A 6 -2.48 -14.08 -34.78
C PHE A 6 -3.22 -13.36 -33.64
N PHE A 7 -4.24 -13.98 -33.05
CA PHE A 7 -4.94 -13.39 -31.90
C PHE A 7 -4.03 -13.24 -30.67
N VAL A 8 -3.17 -14.23 -30.41
CA VAL A 8 -2.21 -14.16 -29.30
C VAL A 8 -1.20 -13.04 -29.53
N VAL A 9 -0.58 -12.97 -30.72
CA VAL A 9 0.38 -11.92 -31.07
C VAL A 9 -0.27 -10.54 -30.99
N PHE A 10 -1.49 -10.39 -31.51
CA PHE A 10 -2.22 -9.12 -31.43
C PHE A 10 -2.47 -8.69 -29.98
N ARG A 11 -2.89 -9.61 -29.09
CA ARG A 11 -3.07 -9.30 -27.66
C ARG A 11 -1.75 -8.93 -26.99
N LEU A 12 -0.65 -9.61 -27.32
CA LEU A 12 0.67 -9.27 -26.78
C LEU A 12 1.12 -7.88 -27.22
N LEU A 13 0.90 -7.53 -28.49
CA LEU A 13 1.19 -6.18 -29.00
C LEU A 13 0.34 -5.11 -28.31
N LEU A 14 -0.95 -5.38 -28.06
CA LEU A 14 -1.80 -4.48 -27.29
C LEU A 14 -1.33 -4.31 -25.85
N LEU A 15 -0.94 -5.41 -25.17
CA LEU A 15 -0.41 -5.37 -23.81
C LEU A 15 0.92 -4.63 -23.73
N LEU A 16 1.83 -4.84 -24.68
CA LEU A 16 3.09 -4.11 -24.76
C LEU A 16 2.87 -2.63 -25.07
N GLY A 17 1.94 -2.32 -25.97
CA GLY A 17 1.55 -0.97 -26.31
C GLY A 17 0.95 -0.23 -25.11
N SER A 18 0.03 -0.86 -24.36
CA SER A 18 -0.57 -0.25 -23.17
C SER A 18 0.44 -0.08 -22.03
N LEU A 19 1.33 -1.06 -21.84
CA LEU A 19 2.43 -0.95 -20.87
C LEU A 19 3.36 0.20 -21.23
N MET A 20 3.74 0.34 -22.51
CA MET A 20 4.57 1.45 -22.97
C MET A 20 3.88 2.79 -22.72
N VAL A 21 2.60 2.93 -23.07
CA VAL A 21 1.83 4.15 -22.79
C VAL A 21 1.81 4.44 -21.28
N TYR A 22 1.47 3.45 -20.44
CA TYR A 22 1.43 3.60 -18.98
C TYR A 22 2.77 4.09 -18.41
N LEU A 23 3.89 3.51 -18.84
CA LEU A 23 5.22 3.89 -18.36
C LEU A 23 5.63 5.29 -18.86
N LEU A 24 5.22 5.69 -20.06
CA LEU A 24 5.53 7.01 -20.61
C LEU A 24 4.63 8.12 -20.07
N THR A 25 3.40 7.81 -19.64
CA THR A 25 2.43 8.76 -19.08
C THR A 25 2.36 8.77 -17.56
N ALA A 26 3.23 8.02 -16.87
CA ALA A 26 3.30 8.00 -15.42
C ALA A 26 3.42 9.43 -14.84
N HIS A 27 2.59 9.75 -13.85
CA HIS A 27 2.62 11.04 -13.17
C HIS A 27 3.99 11.24 -12.50
N LYS A 28 4.78 12.15 -13.06
CA LYS A 28 6.09 12.51 -12.50
C LYS A 28 5.89 13.50 -11.37
N TYR A 29 6.77 13.42 -10.37
CA TYR A 29 6.87 14.47 -9.36
C TYR A 29 7.15 15.81 -10.03
N GLN A 30 6.39 16.84 -9.69
CA GLN A 30 6.58 18.21 -10.18
C GLN A 30 6.95 19.17 -9.04
N SER A 31 6.23 19.10 -7.92
CA SER A 31 6.44 19.94 -6.74
C SER A 31 5.75 19.36 -5.51
N SER A 32 6.08 19.89 -4.32
CA SER A 32 5.34 19.58 -3.09
C SER A 32 3.85 19.92 -3.19
N ALA A 33 3.50 21.01 -3.89
CA ALA A 33 2.11 21.39 -4.13
C ALA A 33 1.36 20.34 -4.96
N SER A 34 2.00 19.77 -5.99
CA SER A 34 1.40 18.70 -6.80
C SER A 34 1.17 17.41 -6.01
N VAL A 35 1.99 17.15 -4.99
CA VAL A 35 1.81 16.02 -4.07
C VAL A 35 0.61 16.30 -3.16
N ALA A 36 0.57 17.46 -2.51
CA ALA A 36 -0.54 17.84 -1.63
C ALA A 36 -1.90 17.79 -2.36
N GLN A 37 -1.96 18.34 -3.58
CA GLN A 37 -3.16 18.28 -4.42
C GLN A 37 -3.62 16.84 -4.70
N SER A 38 -2.69 15.90 -4.83
CA SER A 38 -3.04 14.48 -5.05
C SER A 38 -3.67 13.87 -3.80
N TYR A 39 -3.16 14.20 -2.60
CA TYR A 39 -3.78 13.79 -1.34
C TYR A 39 -5.18 14.40 -1.19
N ASP A 40 -5.34 15.69 -1.49
CA ASP A 40 -6.64 16.37 -1.43
C ASP A 40 -7.67 15.69 -2.34
N ALA A 41 -7.28 15.37 -3.59
CA ALA A 41 -8.14 14.68 -4.54
C ALA A 41 -8.54 13.29 -4.04
N TRP A 42 -7.61 12.50 -3.53
CA TRP A 42 -7.90 11.16 -3.02
C TRP A 42 -8.79 11.16 -1.79
N THR A 43 -8.60 12.12 -0.87
CA THR A 43 -9.49 12.33 0.27
C THR A 43 -10.88 12.74 -0.20
N GLN A 44 -10.99 13.61 -1.21
CA GLN A 44 -12.28 14.00 -1.77
C GLN A 44 -13.00 12.84 -2.46
N ASP A 45 -12.26 11.99 -3.16
CA ASP A 45 -12.78 10.80 -3.85
C ASP A 45 -13.11 9.65 -2.90
N GLY A 46 -12.68 9.71 -1.63
CA GLY A 46 -12.91 8.68 -0.61
C GLY A 46 -12.08 7.40 -0.83
N ILE A 47 -11.09 7.43 -1.73
CA ILE A 47 -10.34 6.24 -2.12
C ILE A 47 -9.40 5.76 -1.01
N LEU A 48 -8.89 6.68 -0.19
CA LEU A 48 -8.02 6.35 0.92
C LEU A 48 -8.80 5.68 2.04
N GLU A 49 -9.98 6.17 2.38
CA GLU A 49 -10.85 5.60 3.38
C GLU A 49 -11.29 4.19 2.98
N PHE A 50 -11.58 3.99 1.68
CA PHE A 50 -11.97 2.67 1.16
C PHE A 50 -10.86 1.62 1.24
N TYR A 51 -9.62 1.95 0.85
CA TYR A 51 -8.52 0.97 0.80
C TYR A 51 -7.65 0.97 2.07
N TRP A 52 -7.44 2.13 2.67
CA TRP A 52 -6.58 2.30 3.85
C TRP A 52 -7.36 2.32 5.17
N GLY A 53 -8.69 2.44 5.16
CA GLY A 53 -9.48 2.60 6.39
C GLY A 53 -9.13 3.91 7.10
N GLU A 54 -9.19 3.89 8.44
CA GLU A 54 -8.95 5.09 9.29
C GLU A 54 -7.48 5.56 9.29
N HIS A 55 -6.53 4.76 8.77
CA HIS A 55 -5.10 4.98 8.96
C HIS A 55 -4.31 4.98 7.64
N ILE A 56 -3.77 6.15 7.26
CA ILE A 56 -2.91 6.33 6.08
C ILE A 56 -1.43 6.19 6.47
N HIS A 57 -1.05 5.00 6.93
CA HIS A 57 0.35 4.64 7.16
C HIS A 57 0.59 3.15 6.86
N LEU A 58 1.86 2.75 6.94
CA LEU A 58 2.28 1.36 6.81
C LEU A 58 1.82 0.52 8.02
N GLY A 59 1.94 -0.80 7.89
CA GLY A 59 1.62 -1.74 8.97
C GLY A 59 2.86 -2.45 9.52
N HIS A 60 2.75 -2.96 10.76
CA HIS A 60 3.71 -3.82 11.40
C HIS A 60 3.29 -5.29 11.24
N TYR A 61 4.18 -6.10 10.66
CA TYR A 61 3.91 -7.50 10.32
C TYR A 61 4.66 -8.49 11.23
N GLY A 62 5.23 -8.01 12.34
CA GLY A 62 6.07 -8.82 13.23
C GLY A 62 7.53 -8.90 12.81
N SER A 63 8.35 -9.48 13.68
CA SER A 63 9.77 -9.75 13.44
C SER A 63 10.10 -11.20 13.86
N PRO A 64 10.08 -12.19 12.94
CA PRO A 64 10.05 -12.05 11.48
C PRO A 64 8.64 -11.73 10.92
N PRO A 65 8.55 -11.10 9.72
CA PRO A 65 7.26 -10.77 9.12
C PRO A 65 6.41 -12.01 8.80
N TYR A 66 5.12 -11.95 9.12
CA TYR A 66 4.13 -12.97 8.76
C TYR A 66 2.89 -12.35 8.10
N ARG A 67 2.05 -13.20 7.50
CA ARG A 67 0.80 -12.75 6.87
C ARG A 67 -0.16 -12.23 7.94
N LYS A 68 -0.55 -10.97 7.82
CA LYS A 68 -1.49 -10.31 8.74
C LYS A 68 -2.55 -9.55 7.96
N ASP A 69 -3.71 -9.34 8.58
CA ASP A 69 -4.71 -8.41 8.05
C ASP A 69 -4.10 -7.00 7.89
N PHE A 70 -4.36 -6.37 6.75
CA PHE A 70 -3.75 -5.08 6.40
C PHE A 70 -4.17 -3.97 7.38
N LEU A 71 -5.45 -3.91 7.74
CA LEU A 71 -5.95 -2.88 8.66
C LEU A 71 -5.42 -3.13 10.08
N GLN A 72 -5.42 -4.38 10.55
CA GLN A 72 -4.86 -4.72 11.85
C GLN A 72 -3.36 -4.38 11.93
N SER A 73 -2.60 -4.68 10.88
CA SER A 73 -1.16 -4.36 10.85
C SER A 73 -0.87 -2.88 11.04
N LYS A 74 -1.78 -1.99 10.61
CA LYS A 74 -1.66 -0.55 10.84
C LYS A 74 -1.85 -0.20 12.30
N HIS A 75 -2.92 -0.68 12.93
CA HIS A 75 -3.12 -0.47 14.36
C HIS A 75 -1.91 -0.95 15.16
N ASP A 76 -1.36 -2.12 14.82
CA ASP A 76 -0.19 -2.66 15.50
C ASP A 76 1.06 -1.80 15.29
N PHE A 77 1.23 -1.20 14.11
CA PHE A 77 2.33 -0.27 13.86
C PHE A 77 2.31 0.94 14.81
N VAL A 78 1.13 1.48 15.14
CA VAL A 78 1.01 2.57 16.11
C VAL A 78 1.43 2.13 17.50
N HIS A 79 1.04 0.93 17.93
CA HIS A 79 1.45 0.37 19.22
C HIS A 79 2.97 0.17 19.28
N GLU A 80 3.56 -0.37 18.22
CA GLU A 80 5.02 -0.53 18.14
C GLU A 80 5.75 0.81 18.14
N MET A 81 5.23 1.85 17.47
CA MET A 81 5.83 3.19 17.53
C MET A 81 5.83 3.76 18.96
N VAL A 82 4.76 3.52 19.73
CA VAL A 82 4.70 3.93 21.15
C VAL A 82 5.77 3.21 21.96
N CYS A 83 5.92 1.90 21.73
CA CYS A 83 6.92 1.07 22.39
C CYS A 83 8.37 1.45 22.02
N TRP A 84 8.66 1.64 20.73
CA TRP A 84 9.97 2.10 20.28
C TRP A 84 10.29 3.50 20.78
N GLY A 85 9.26 4.33 21.02
CA GLY A 85 9.39 5.64 21.65
C GLY A 85 9.59 5.60 23.16
N GLY A 86 9.44 4.44 23.83
CA GLY A 86 9.45 4.32 25.29
C GLY A 86 8.31 5.11 25.96
N LEU A 87 7.19 5.27 25.24
CA LEU A 87 6.00 6.01 25.69
C LEU A 87 4.93 5.07 26.25
N ASP A 88 5.24 3.78 26.41
CA ASP A 88 4.41 2.81 27.08
C ASP A 88 4.38 3.12 28.59
N GLY A 89 3.21 3.56 29.08
CA GLY A 89 3.01 3.83 30.50
C GLY A 89 3.14 2.57 31.37
N PRO A 90 3.07 2.69 32.71
CA PRO A 90 3.09 1.52 33.59
C PRO A 90 1.91 0.60 33.28
N GLY A 91 2.20 -0.58 32.71
CA GLY A 91 1.20 -1.54 32.22
C GLY A 91 0.98 -1.55 30.70
N GLY A 92 1.70 -0.72 29.95
CA GLY A 92 1.80 -0.85 28.50
C GLY A 92 2.53 -2.14 28.16
N ASN A 93 1.80 -3.10 27.64
CA ASN A 93 2.39 -4.32 27.11
C ASN A 93 2.82 -4.03 25.68
N CYS A 94 4.11 -3.73 25.49
CA CYS A 94 4.72 -3.88 24.18
C CYS A 94 4.51 -5.33 23.75
N PHE A 95 3.81 -5.50 22.63
CA PHE A 95 3.33 -6.80 22.20
C PHE A 95 4.52 -7.76 22.12
N PRO A 96 4.57 -8.82 22.95
CA PRO A 96 5.58 -9.84 22.77
C PRO A 96 5.18 -10.58 21.50
N ASP A 97 6.01 -10.46 20.46
CA ASP A 97 5.89 -11.13 19.16
C ASP A 97 4.93 -12.31 19.19
N TYR A 98 3.69 -12.10 18.73
CA TYR A 98 2.69 -13.16 18.65
C TYR A 98 3.20 -14.26 17.70
N LEU A 99 3.75 -15.32 18.31
CA LEU A 99 3.78 -16.66 17.74
C LEU A 99 2.33 -17.08 17.44
N PRO A 100 2.00 -17.47 16.20
CA PRO A 100 0.67 -17.99 15.91
C PRO A 100 0.55 -19.40 16.52
N LEU A 101 -0.57 -19.65 17.20
CA LEU A 101 -1.21 -20.97 17.16
C LEU A 101 -1.92 -21.11 15.82
#